data_AF-A0A510WRI1-F1
#
_entry.id   AF-A0A510WRI1-F1
#
_cell.length_a   1.000
_cell.length_b   1.000
_cell.length_c   1.000
_cell.angle_alpha   90.00
_cell.angle_beta   90.00
_cell.angle_gamma   90.00
#
_symmetry.space_group_name_H-M   'P 1'
#
loop_
_entity.id
_entity.type
_entity.pdbx_description
1 polymer ?
#
loop_
_entity_poly.entity_id
_entity_poly.type
_entity_poly.pdbx_seq_one_letter_code
_entity_poly.pdbx_strand_id
1 'polypeptide(L)'
;MLKHGETVLNGEIKDIYKDFIREYLTINGIKNIDFFKKYNGVSDIQQMKNGNIKMKLVNEQVGKVIFRDIVKEYGYIPLFNQSYPSLEEIFKRKAID
;
A
#
# COMPACT_ATOMS: atom_id res chain seq x y z
N MET A 1 3.88 20.08 11.23
CA MET A 1 3.40 20.69 9.96
C MET A 1 2.11 21.44 10.27
N LEU A 2 1.91 22.66 9.74
CA LEU A 2 0.76 23.52 10.03
C LEU A 2 -0.23 23.47 8.86
N LYS A 3 -1.54 23.43 9.15
CA LYS A 3 -2.61 23.70 8.16
C LYS A 3 -3.51 24.77 8.77
N HIS A 4 -3.70 25.89 8.06
CA HIS A 4 -4.52 27.03 8.52
C HIS A 4 -4.20 27.58 9.93
N GLY A 5 -2.94 27.52 10.36
CA GLY A 5 -2.53 28.05 11.68
C GLY A 5 -2.76 27.10 12.86
N GLU A 6 -3.37 25.93 12.63
CA GLU A 6 -3.51 24.89 13.65
C GLU A 6 -2.46 23.78 13.46
N THR A 7 -1.90 23.34 14.58
CA THR A 7 -0.92 22.25 14.62
C THR A 7 -1.66 20.92 14.52
N VAL A 8 -1.77 20.37 13.31
CA VAL A 8 -2.48 19.11 13.04
C VAL A 8 -1.71 17.88 13.54
N LEU A 9 -0.37 17.96 13.59
CA LEU A 9 0.49 16.85 14.00
C LEU A 9 1.55 17.31 15.00
N ASN A 10 1.32 16.98 16.27
CA ASN A 10 2.27 17.06 17.38
C ASN A 10 2.73 15.63 17.72
N GLY A 11 3.93 15.23 17.28
CA GLY A 11 4.49 13.92 17.57
C GLY A 11 5.68 13.57 16.68
N GLU A 12 6.48 12.57 17.08
CA GLU A 12 7.50 12.00 16.19
C GLU A 12 6.82 11.29 15.00
N ILE A 13 7.46 11.30 13.82
CA ILE A 13 6.93 10.65 12.60
C ILE A 13 6.52 9.19 12.86
N LYS A 14 7.20 8.48 13.78
CA LYS A 14 6.87 7.09 14.13
C LYS A 14 5.47 6.97 14.76
N ASP A 15 5.02 7.97 15.51
CA ASP A 15 3.74 7.94 16.21
C ASP A 15 2.58 8.19 15.24
N ILE A 16 2.85 8.92 14.15
CA ILE A 16 1.89 9.19 13.08
C ILE A 16 1.47 7.90 12.38
N TYR A 17 2.40 6.97 12.17
CA TYR A 17 2.13 5.70 11.48
C TYR A 17 1.42 4.65 12.36
N LYS A 18 1.39 4.82 13.69
CA LYS A 18 0.77 3.83 14.61
C LYS A 18 -0.71 3.60 14.32
N ASP A 19 -1.40 4.62 13.83
CA ASP A 19 -2.83 4.58 13.54
C ASP A 19 -3.14 4.05 12.13
N PHE A 20 -2.12 3.76 11.32
CA PHE A 20 -2.28 3.36 9.93
C PHE A 20 -1.76 1.95 9.69
N ILE A 21 -2.43 1.23 8.80
CA ILE A 21 -2.03 -0.10 8.35
C ILE A 21 -1.19 0.00 7.07
N ARG A 22 -0.40 -1.05 6.76
CA ARG A 22 0.25 -1.15 5.44
C ARG A 22 -0.73 -1.64 4.37
N GLU A 23 -1.57 -0.73 3.93
CA GLU A 23 -2.63 -1.02 2.94
C GLU A 23 -2.16 -0.88 1.49
N TYR A 24 -0.97 -0.36 1.20
CA TYR A 24 -0.51 -0.24 -0.19
C TYR A 24 0.45 -1.38 -0.55
N LEU A 25 0.28 -1.94 -1.74
CA LEU A 25 1.18 -2.94 -2.31
C LEU A 25 1.65 -2.50 -3.70
N THR A 26 2.97 -2.47 -3.90
CA THR A 26 3.61 -2.26 -5.20
C THR A 26 4.42 -3.49 -5.58
N ILE A 27 4.19 -4.01 -6.78
CA ILE A 27 4.87 -5.18 -7.34
C ILE A 27 5.48 -4.83 -8.70
N ASN A 28 6.62 -5.42 -9.02
CA ASN A 28 7.20 -5.45 -10.38
C ASN A 28 7.53 -6.90 -10.77
N GLY A 29 7.62 -7.19 -12.06
CA GLY A 29 8.01 -8.52 -12.58
C GLY A 29 6.83 -9.44 -12.91
N ILE A 30 5.59 -8.99 -12.70
CA ILE A 30 4.37 -9.73 -13.07
C ILE A 30 3.63 -8.96 -14.16
N LYS A 31 3.32 -9.64 -15.27
CA LYS A 31 2.60 -9.03 -16.41
C LYS A 31 1.08 -9.19 -16.32
N ASN A 32 0.61 -10.27 -15.69
CA ASN A 32 -0.82 -10.57 -15.61
C ASN A 32 -1.45 -9.87 -14.40
N ILE A 33 -2.17 -8.76 -14.64
CA ILE A 33 -2.88 -8.03 -13.59
C ILE A 33 -4.10 -8.79 -13.05
N ASP A 34 -4.70 -9.67 -13.85
CA ASP A 34 -5.88 -10.44 -13.45
C ASP A 34 -5.57 -11.46 -12.36
N PHE A 35 -4.29 -11.84 -12.21
CA PHE A 35 -3.79 -12.63 -11.09
C PHE A 35 -4.23 -12.06 -9.73
N PHE A 36 -4.35 -10.73 -9.61
CA PHE A 36 -4.70 -10.08 -8.35
C PHE A 36 -6.21 -9.97 -8.10
N LYS A 37 -7.05 -10.13 -9.14
CA LYS A 37 -8.50 -10.02 -9.01
C LYS A 37 -9.13 -11.17 -8.21
N LYS A 38 -8.40 -12.27 -8.02
CA LYS A 38 -8.85 -13.43 -7.23
C LYS A 38 -8.85 -13.21 -5.72
N TYR A 39 -8.11 -12.21 -5.23
CA TYR A 39 -7.95 -12.00 -3.79
C TYR A 39 -9.05 -11.10 -3.24
N ASN A 40 -9.84 -11.64 -2.31
CA ASN A 40 -10.75 -10.80 -1.52
C ASN A 40 -9.93 -9.83 -0.65
N GLY A 41 -10.34 -8.56 -0.62
CA GLY A 41 -9.61 -7.51 0.09
C GLY A 41 -8.50 -6.83 -0.72
N VAL A 42 -8.42 -7.04 -2.03
CA VAL A 42 -7.62 -6.23 -2.96
C VAL A 42 -8.54 -5.25 -3.71
N SER A 43 -8.12 -3.99 -3.83
CA SER A 43 -8.81 -2.95 -4.59
C SER A 43 -7.84 -2.02 -5.30
N ASP A 44 -8.35 -1.09 -6.10
CA ASP A 44 -7.59 -0.04 -6.79
C ASP A 44 -6.37 -0.56 -7.59
N ILE A 45 -6.52 -1.72 -8.25
CA ILE A 45 -5.42 -2.34 -9.00
C ILE A 45 -5.13 -1.51 -10.25
N GLN A 46 -3.90 -1.00 -10.34
CA GLN A 46 -3.43 -0.13 -11.42
C GLN A 46 -2.11 -0.63 -11.98
N GLN A 47 -2.07 -0.83 -13.30
CA GLN A 47 -0.82 -1.11 -14.01
C GLN A 47 -0.19 0.20 -14.47
N MET A 48 1.05 0.42 -14.06
CA MET A 48 1.84 1.60 -14.36
C MET A 48 2.65 1.38 -15.65
N LYS A 49 2.95 2.46 -16.37
CA LYS A 49 3.75 2.41 -17.61
C LYS A 49 5.15 1.81 -17.44
N ASN A 50 5.72 1.89 -16.24
CA ASN A 50 7.02 1.32 -15.90
C ASN A 50 6.96 -0.18 -15.53
N GLY A 51 5.81 -0.84 -15.73
CA GLY A 51 5.63 -2.25 -15.41
C GLY A 51 5.30 -2.53 -13.95
N ASN A 52 5.23 -1.51 -13.08
CA ASN A 52 4.77 -1.70 -11.72
C ASN A 52 3.25 -1.92 -11.69
N ILE A 53 2.80 -2.80 -10.80
CA ILE A 53 1.39 -2.93 -10.44
C ILE A 53 1.24 -2.38 -9.02
N LYS A 54 0.32 -1.44 -8.85
CA LYS A 54 -0.04 -0.85 -7.56
C LYS A 54 -1.46 -1.28 -7.20
N MET A 55 -1.71 -1.55 -5.93
CA MET A 55 -3.03 -1.89 -5.42
C MET A 55 -3.16 -1.50 -3.95
N LYS A 56 -4.40 -1.45 -3.48
CA LYS A 56 -4.74 -1.36 -2.07
C LYS A 56 -5.15 -2.71 -1.51
N LEU A 57 -4.86 -2.91 -0.24
CA LEU A 57 -5.12 -4.10 0.54
C LEU A 57 -5.91 -3.71 1.79
N VAL A 58 -6.91 -4.49 2.16
CA VAL A 58 -7.67 -4.24 3.39
C VAL A 58 -6.84 -4.43 4.66
N ASN A 59 -5.76 -5.23 4.61
CA ASN A 59 -4.81 -5.44 5.71
C ASN A 59 -3.51 -6.13 5.27
N GLU A 60 -2.58 -6.28 6.22
CA GLU A 60 -1.28 -6.92 6.00
C GLU A 60 -1.32 -8.41 5.65
N GLN A 61 -2.35 -9.13 6.10
CA GLN A 61 -2.44 -10.57 5.89
C GLN A 61 -2.70 -10.90 4.42
N VAL A 62 -3.47 -10.07 3.71
CA VAL A 62 -3.67 -10.21 2.26
C VAL A 62 -2.33 -10.13 1.53
N GLY A 63 -1.45 -9.19 1.91
CA GLY A 63 -0.11 -9.08 1.33
C GLY A 63 0.73 -10.34 1.52
N LYS A 64 0.69 -10.95 2.70
CA LYS A 64 1.38 -12.22 2.97
C LYS A 64 0.85 -13.39 2.13
N VAL A 65 -0.47 -13.44 1.90
CA VAL A 65 -1.08 -14.44 1.01
C VAL A 65 -0.58 -14.24 -0.42
N ILE A 66 -0.68 -13.02 -0.94
CA ILE A 66 -0.23 -12.67 -2.29
C ILE A 66 1.26 -13.00 -2.47
N PHE A 67 2.11 -12.67 -1.51
CA PHE A 67 3.55 -12.95 -1.58
C PHE A 67 3.82 -14.45 -1.76
N ARG A 68 3.17 -15.31 -0.95
CA ARG A 68 3.34 -16.76 -1.06
C ARG A 68 2.91 -17.30 -2.42
N ASP A 69 1.78 -16.82 -2.93
CA ASP A 69 1.24 -17.26 -4.21
C ASP A 69 2.13 -16.78 -5.37
N ILE A 70 2.67 -15.56 -5.29
CA ILE A 70 3.65 -15.06 -6.26
C ILE A 70 4.90 -15.93 -6.28
N VAL A 71 5.48 -16.23 -5.12
CA VAL A 71 6.68 -17.07 -5.04
C VAL A 71 6.40 -18.46 -5.61
N LYS A 72 5.20 -19.00 -5.41
CA LYS A 72 4.79 -20.30 -5.93
C LYS A 72 4.57 -20.31 -7.45
N GLU A 73 3.94 -19.28 -8.02
CA GLU A 73 3.54 -19.26 -9.44
C GLU A 73 4.58 -18.58 -10.35
N TYR A 74 5.27 -17.55 -9.88
CA TYR A 74 6.21 -16.72 -10.65
C TYR A 74 7.66 -16.84 -10.16
N GLY A 75 7.87 -17.33 -8.94
CA GLY A 75 9.20 -17.40 -8.33
C GLY A 75 9.72 -16.02 -7.92
N TYR A 76 10.93 -15.70 -8.32
CA TYR A 76 11.58 -14.43 -8.00
C TYR A 76 10.91 -13.25 -8.72
N ILE A 77 10.69 -12.16 -7.99
CA ILE A 77 10.23 -10.88 -8.54
C ILE A 77 11.15 -9.74 -8.09
N PRO A 78 11.39 -8.71 -8.92
CA PRO A 78 12.30 -7.61 -8.59
C PRO A 78 11.82 -6.69 -7.46
N LEU A 79 10.51 -6.61 -7.23
CA LEU A 79 9.94 -5.70 -6.24
C LEU A 79 8.67 -6.29 -5.65
N PHE A 80 8.66 -6.41 -4.33
CA PHE A 80 7.47 -6.60 -3.51
C PHE A 80 7.55 -5.62 -2.34
N ASN A 81 6.77 -4.54 -2.39
CA ASN A 81 6.78 -3.50 -1.37
C ASN A 81 5.39 -3.28 -0.79
N GLN A 82 5.21 -3.66 0.47
CA GLN A 82 4.01 -3.38 1.25
C GLN A 82 4.28 -2.22 2.21
N SER A 83 3.56 -1.12 2.03
CA SER A 83 3.83 0.15 2.69
C SER A 83 2.60 0.78 3.33
N TYR A 84 2.86 1.63 4.32
CA TYR A 84 1.86 2.57 4.83
C TYR A 84 1.42 3.56 3.74
N PRO A 85 0.28 4.25 3.94
CA PRO A 85 -0.03 5.46 3.21
C PRO A 85 1.10 6.48 3.30
N SER A 86 1.20 7.31 2.27
CA SER A 86 2.15 8.42 2.31
C SER A 86 1.79 9.38 3.45
N LEU A 87 2.78 10.12 3.96
CA LEU A 87 2.52 11.16 4.95
C LEU A 87 1.44 12.13 4.46
N GLU A 88 1.47 12.54 3.19
CA GLU A 88 0.48 13.43 2.60
C GLU A 88 -0.95 12.85 2.68
N GLU A 89 -1.14 11.56 2.37
CA GLU A 89 -2.44 10.90 2.53
C GLU A 89 -2.87 10.82 3.99
N ILE A 90 -1.94 10.50 4.90
CA ILE A 90 -2.20 10.50 6.34
C ILE A 90 -2.67 11.89 6.79
N PHE A 91 -1.97 12.95 6.37
CA PHE A 91 -2.34 14.34 6.66
C PHE A 91 -3.74 14.66 6.14
N LYS A 92 -4.08 14.25 4.91
CA LYS A 92 -5.41 14.49 4.34
C LYS A 92 -6.51 13.78 5.13
N ARG A 93 -6.28 12.54 5.58
CA ARG A 93 -7.25 11.78 6.39
C ARG A 93 -7.45 12.42 7.78
N LYS A 94 -6.36 12.71 8.50
CA LYS A 94 -6.41 13.35 9.82
C LYS A 94 -6.93 14.80 9.81
N ALA A 95 -6.92 15.48 8.66
CA ALA A 95 -7.42 16.84 8.54
C ALA A 95 -8.90 16.91 8.09
N ILE A 96 -9.53 15.75 7.87
CA ILE A 96 -10.97 15.62 7.59
C ILE A 96 -11.70 15.07 8.82
N ASP A 97 -11.01 14.30 9.67
CA ASP A 97 -11.45 13.95 11.04
C ASP A 97 -11.41 15.15 11.99
#